data_AF-A0A501Y0X6-F1
#
_entry.id   AF-A0A501Y0X6-F1
#
_cell.length_a   1.000
_cell.length_b   1.000
_cell.length_c   1.000
_cell.angle_alpha   90.00
_cell.angle_beta   90.00
_cell.angle_gamma   90.00
#
_symmetry.space_group_name_H-M   'P 1'
#
loop_
_entity.id
_entity.type
_entity.pdbx_description
1 polymer ?
#
loop_
_entity_poly.entity_id
_entity_poly.type
_entity_poly.pdbx_seq_one_letter_code
_entity_poly.pdbx_strand_id
1 'polypeptide(L)'
;MKINNRHLSITAMAAVFALSACGGGGDSGTTTPTNPDDGSTGGGTTTPALTVAVTSALPAAIAEGGEGQYVLTVTGAQNGFSVKTAPTVNGGVATVQHAIKDDKVTVTIIVGDVDYATSTFTNVVTITDGKNRQVQQASKTALKDTTAAPVITKITGSAAKIKSFAERAQTLSLVNKLSEIAMVMGETVYSDYGKEFQSAVNSSTAKASLLAWSTHGPNLVSAYNAGQVSEMALSDAMTDILVKAQQHSQAGSQVLAEVISIASWATGNFAVTGVYLNPMDYSLSMFEGNPNLGSYQDGVWKYAAPVSFLAAIVGTDVNMCSVN
;
A
#
# COMPACT_ATOMS: atom_id res chain seq x y z
N MET A 1 27.56 -28.66 12.62
CA MET A 1 26.43 -29.53 13.04
C MET A 1 25.30 -29.34 12.03
N LYS A 2 24.75 -30.44 11.50
CA LYS A 2 23.81 -30.50 10.37
C LYS A 2 22.37 -30.11 10.75
N ILE A 3 21.74 -29.34 9.85
CA ILE A 3 20.37 -29.40 9.28
C ILE A 3 19.16 -29.57 10.24
N ASN A 4 18.18 -28.65 10.14
CA ASN A 4 16.81 -29.00 9.72
C ASN A 4 15.96 -27.80 9.28
N ASN A 5 15.74 -27.76 7.96
CA ASN A 5 14.61 -27.12 7.28
C ASN A 5 13.28 -27.73 7.75
N ARG A 6 12.24 -26.91 7.87
CA ARG A 6 10.86 -27.34 7.55
C ARG A 6 10.12 -26.24 6.80
N HIS A 7 9.98 -26.48 5.50
CA HIS A 7 8.88 -26.01 4.68
C HIS A 7 7.55 -26.50 5.26
N LEU A 8 6.51 -25.67 5.21
CA LEU A 8 5.14 -26.17 5.18
C LEU A 8 4.40 -25.47 4.03
N SER A 9 4.38 -26.17 2.90
CA SER A 9 3.46 -25.95 1.79
C SER A 9 2.09 -26.48 2.19
N ILE A 10 1.02 -25.71 1.94
CA ILE A 10 -0.35 -26.25 1.87
C ILE A 10 -0.94 -25.81 0.54
N THR A 11 -1.19 -26.81 -0.30
CA THR A 11 -1.81 -26.70 -1.62
C THR A 11 -3.20 -27.33 -1.57
N ALA A 12 -4.14 -26.64 -2.22
CA ALA A 12 -5.37 -27.07 -2.87
C ALA A 12 -6.61 -27.47 -2.06
N MET A 13 -7.71 -26.80 -2.40
CA MET A 13 -8.90 -27.52 -2.87
C MET A 13 -9.62 -26.72 -3.97
N ALA A 14 -9.94 -27.42 -5.05
CA ALA A 14 -10.69 -26.94 -6.19
C ALA A 14 -12.20 -26.91 -5.90
N ALA A 15 -12.92 -26.00 -6.54
CA ALA A 15 -14.36 -26.15 -6.77
C ALA A 15 -14.72 -25.57 -8.14
N VAL A 16 -14.94 -26.47 -9.09
CA VAL A 16 -15.59 -26.21 -10.38
C VAL A 16 -17.09 -26.20 -10.13
N PHE A 17 -17.78 -25.11 -10.48
CA PHE A 17 -19.21 -25.15 -10.74
C PHE A 17 -19.50 -24.41 -12.04
N ALA A 18 -19.68 -25.20 -13.10
CA ALA A 18 -20.35 -24.78 -14.32
C ALA A 18 -21.80 -25.27 -14.24
N LEU A 19 -22.76 -24.35 -14.36
CA LEU A 19 -24.13 -24.68 -14.75
C LEU A 19 -24.64 -23.62 -15.74
N SER A 20 -24.58 -24.04 -17.01
CA SER A 20 -25.59 -23.95 -18.07
C SER A 20 -26.65 -22.84 -17.99
N ALA A 21 -26.61 -21.97 -19.00
CA ALA A 21 -27.72 -21.14 -19.42
C ALA A 21 -28.86 -21.99 -20.00
N CYS A 22 -30.07 -21.69 -19.53
CA CYS A 22 -31.35 -22.14 -20.05
C CYS A 22 -31.94 -21.03 -20.93
N GLY A 23 -32.25 -21.36 -22.18
CA GLY A 23 -33.15 -20.63 -23.10
C GLY A 23 -33.55 -21.65 -24.16
N GLY A 24 -34.81 -22.11 -24.25
CA GLY A 24 -36.00 -21.34 -24.66
C GLY A 24 -36.05 -21.34 -26.19
N GLY A 25 -36.60 -22.36 -26.86
CA GLY A 25 -38.01 -22.46 -27.35
C GLY A 25 -37.99 -22.42 -28.90
N GLY A 26 -38.36 -23.50 -29.62
CA GLY A 26 -39.67 -23.73 -30.27
C GLY A 26 -39.77 -22.99 -31.63
N ASP A 27 -40.30 -23.49 -32.75
CA ASP A 27 -40.88 -24.77 -33.17
C ASP A 27 -41.03 -24.75 -34.72
N SER A 28 -41.23 -25.94 -35.31
CA SER A 28 -41.98 -26.25 -36.56
C SER A 28 -41.67 -25.56 -37.91
N GLY A 29 -41.18 -26.35 -38.87
CA GLY A 29 -41.17 -25.99 -40.29
C GLY A 29 -40.66 -27.13 -41.20
N THR A 30 -41.47 -28.18 -41.38
CA THR A 30 -41.23 -29.26 -42.34
C THR A 30 -41.12 -28.75 -43.77
N THR A 31 -40.00 -29.02 -44.44
CA THR A 31 -39.95 -29.14 -45.90
C THR A 31 -39.19 -30.40 -46.30
N THR A 32 -39.85 -31.17 -47.14
CA THR A 32 -39.49 -32.46 -47.75
C THR A 32 -38.11 -32.45 -48.42
N PRO A 33 -37.31 -33.52 -48.35
CA PRO A 33 -36.10 -33.62 -49.16
C PRO A 33 -36.49 -33.91 -50.62
N THR A 34 -36.15 -33.00 -51.52
CA THR A 34 -36.07 -33.27 -52.96
C THR A 34 -34.61 -33.16 -53.35
N ASN A 35 -34.02 -34.29 -53.71
CA ASN A 35 -32.85 -34.30 -54.59
C ASN A 35 -33.38 -34.44 -56.02
N PRO A 36 -32.79 -33.72 -56.97
CA PRO A 36 -32.04 -34.44 -57.99
C PRO A 36 -30.67 -33.83 -58.26
N ASP A 37 -29.80 -34.71 -58.75
CA ASP A 37 -28.45 -34.49 -59.26
C ASP A 37 -28.22 -33.16 -59.99
N ASP A 38 -27.03 -32.58 -59.84
CA ASP A 38 -26.12 -32.48 -61.00
C ASP A 38 -24.73 -31.96 -60.59
N GLY A 39 -23.73 -32.52 -61.27
CA GLY A 39 -22.32 -32.39 -60.92
C GLY A 39 -21.76 -30.97 -61.02
N SER A 40 -20.89 -30.68 -60.06
CA SER A 40 -19.71 -29.84 -60.31
C SER A 40 -18.71 -30.12 -59.21
N THR A 41 -17.68 -30.91 -59.52
CA THR A 41 -16.42 -30.94 -58.77
C THR A 41 -15.67 -29.64 -59.05
N GLY A 42 -16.25 -28.52 -58.60
CA GLY A 42 -15.53 -27.28 -58.43
C GLY A 42 -14.50 -27.51 -57.34
N GLY A 43 -13.24 -27.67 -57.73
CA GLY A 43 -12.09 -27.60 -56.85
C GLY A 43 -12.01 -26.21 -56.23
N GLY A 44 -12.88 -25.93 -55.27
CA GLY A 44 -12.85 -24.72 -54.48
C GLY A 44 -11.60 -24.80 -53.61
N THR A 45 -10.56 -24.07 -54.00
CA THR A 45 -9.50 -23.71 -53.08
C THR A 45 -10.16 -22.98 -51.91
N THR A 46 -10.38 -23.68 -50.80
CA THR A 46 -10.94 -23.09 -49.60
C THR A 46 -9.96 -22.02 -49.13
N THR A 47 -10.45 -20.78 -49.06
CA THR A 47 -9.65 -19.70 -48.50
C THR A 47 -9.33 -20.06 -47.04
N PRO A 48 -8.06 -20.12 -46.63
CA PRO A 48 -7.70 -20.44 -45.25
C PRO A 48 -8.38 -19.48 -44.29
N ALA A 49 -8.95 -19.99 -43.19
CA ALA A 49 -9.58 -19.15 -42.17
C ALA A 49 -8.53 -18.24 -41.51
N LEU A 50 -8.90 -16.98 -41.24
CA LEU A 50 -8.08 -16.08 -40.43
C LEU A 50 -8.20 -16.51 -38.97
N THR A 51 -7.07 -16.88 -38.36
CA THR A 51 -7.03 -17.30 -36.95
C THR A 51 -5.89 -16.62 -36.22
N VAL A 52 -6.03 -16.53 -34.90
CA VAL A 52 -5.01 -16.00 -33.99
C VAL A 52 -4.79 -16.98 -32.85
N ALA A 53 -3.53 -17.19 -32.47
CA ALA A 53 -3.16 -18.02 -31.33
C ALA A 53 -2.19 -17.26 -30.43
N VAL A 54 -2.37 -17.37 -29.12
CA VAL A 54 -1.41 -16.84 -28.13
C VAL A 54 -0.22 -17.80 -28.05
N THR A 55 0.95 -17.38 -28.47
CA THR A 55 2.18 -18.20 -28.47
C THR A 55 3.13 -17.86 -27.33
N SER A 56 2.95 -16.69 -26.72
CA SER A 56 3.53 -16.34 -25.42
C SER A 56 2.46 -15.60 -24.64
N ALA A 57 2.17 -16.03 -23.41
CA ALA A 57 1.14 -15.45 -22.58
C ALA A 57 1.69 -14.29 -21.74
N LEU A 58 0.80 -13.37 -21.35
CA LEU A 58 1.14 -12.34 -20.38
C LEU A 58 1.56 -12.95 -19.03
N PRO A 59 2.45 -12.28 -18.29
CA PRO A 59 2.65 -12.56 -16.87
C PRO A 59 1.31 -12.52 -16.11
N ALA A 60 1.20 -13.31 -15.04
CA ALA A 60 0.00 -13.31 -14.19
C ALA A 60 -0.25 -11.94 -13.52
N ALA A 61 0.82 -11.21 -13.23
CA ALA A 61 0.79 -9.84 -12.74
C ALA A 61 1.97 -9.04 -13.30
N ILE A 62 1.76 -7.74 -13.52
CA ILE A 62 2.81 -6.77 -13.88
C ILE A 62 2.85 -5.72 -12.78
N ALA A 63 4.04 -5.46 -12.23
CA ALA A 63 4.23 -4.43 -11.23
C ALA A 63 4.17 -3.03 -11.85
N GLU A 64 3.75 -2.06 -11.06
CA GLU A 64 3.94 -0.63 -11.31
C GLU A 64 5.37 -0.29 -11.76
N GLY A 65 5.47 0.58 -12.77
CA GLY A 65 6.74 0.90 -13.44
C GLY A 65 7.32 -0.24 -14.28
N GLY A 66 6.68 -1.41 -14.31
CA GLY A 66 7.12 -2.59 -15.01
C GLY A 66 6.54 -2.73 -16.42
N GLU A 67 7.01 -3.77 -17.11
CA GLU A 67 6.58 -4.12 -18.45
C GLU A 67 6.19 -5.60 -18.52
N GLY A 68 5.14 -5.90 -19.29
CA GLY A 68 4.77 -7.26 -19.64
C GLY A 68 4.52 -7.38 -21.14
N GLN A 69 4.90 -8.50 -21.72
CA GLN A 69 4.72 -8.76 -23.15
C GLN A 69 3.98 -10.07 -23.38
N TYR A 70 3.26 -10.14 -24.50
CA TYR A 70 2.69 -11.37 -25.02
C TYR A 70 2.73 -11.37 -26.54
N VAL A 71 2.75 -12.56 -27.12
CA VAL A 71 2.92 -12.76 -28.56
C VAL A 71 1.72 -13.51 -29.11
N LEU A 72 1.16 -12.96 -30.19
CA LEU A 72 0.12 -13.59 -30.98
C LEU A 72 0.72 -14.06 -32.30
N THR A 73 0.30 -15.22 -32.78
CA THR A 73 0.60 -15.72 -34.13
C THR A 73 -0.67 -15.70 -34.96
N VAL A 74 -0.61 -15.05 -36.11
CA VAL A 74 -1.73 -14.85 -37.05
C VAL A 74 -1.54 -15.79 -38.23
N THR A 75 -2.52 -16.64 -38.50
CA THR A 75 -2.47 -17.58 -39.63
C THR A 75 -3.65 -17.38 -40.57
N GLY A 76 -3.45 -17.68 -41.85
CA GLY A 76 -4.49 -17.57 -42.88
C GLY A 76 -4.85 -16.14 -43.30
N ALA A 77 -4.08 -15.14 -42.89
CA ALA A 77 -4.25 -13.75 -43.35
C ALA A 77 -4.01 -13.62 -44.86
N GLN A 78 -4.85 -12.83 -45.54
CA GLN A 78 -4.69 -12.53 -46.97
C GLN A 78 -4.29 -11.08 -47.17
N ASN A 79 -3.30 -10.84 -48.03
CA ASN A 79 -2.77 -9.51 -48.36
C ASN A 79 -2.24 -8.75 -47.12
N GLY A 80 -1.59 -9.46 -46.20
CA GLY A 80 -1.13 -8.90 -44.92
C GLY A 80 -2.26 -8.69 -43.92
N PHE A 81 -1.94 -8.07 -42.78
CA PHE A 81 -2.91 -7.73 -41.75
C PHE A 81 -2.51 -6.48 -40.97
N SER A 82 -3.48 -5.89 -40.29
CA SER A 82 -3.32 -4.75 -39.39
C SER A 82 -3.80 -5.12 -37.98
N VAL A 83 -3.31 -4.38 -36.99
CA VAL A 83 -3.59 -4.62 -35.57
C VAL A 83 -4.22 -3.38 -34.97
N LYS A 84 -5.29 -3.56 -34.20
CA LYS A 84 -5.85 -2.55 -33.31
C LYS A 84 -5.91 -3.10 -31.90
N THR A 85 -5.45 -2.33 -30.93
CA THR A 85 -5.53 -2.67 -29.50
C THR A 85 -6.56 -1.80 -28.81
N ALA A 86 -7.33 -2.39 -27.91
CA ALA A 86 -8.29 -1.70 -27.06
C ALA A 86 -8.00 -2.05 -25.59
N PRO A 87 -7.06 -1.34 -24.94
CA PRO A 87 -6.76 -1.54 -23.53
C PRO A 87 -7.86 -0.93 -22.64
N THR A 88 -8.16 -1.63 -21.56
CA THR A 88 -8.96 -1.14 -20.45
C THR A 88 -8.19 -1.39 -19.15
N VAL A 89 -8.09 -0.35 -18.33
CA VAL A 89 -7.44 -0.43 -17.03
C VAL A 89 -8.48 -0.14 -15.96
N ASN A 90 -8.51 -0.97 -14.93
CA ASN A 90 -9.26 -0.70 -13.72
C ASN A 90 -8.27 -0.47 -12.58
N GLY A 91 -8.29 0.72 -11.99
CA GLY A 91 -7.49 1.08 -10.81
C GLY A 91 -6.02 1.40 -11.08
N GLY A 92 -5.71 2.10 -12.18
CA GLY A 92 -4.33 2.54 -12.46
C GLY A 92 -4.14 3.05 -13.87
N VAL A 93 -2.89 3.17 -14.28
CA VAL A 93 -2.47 3.61 -15.61
C VAL A 93 -1.66 2.52 -16.29
N ALA A 94 -2.01 2.19 -17.52
CA ALA A 94 -1.20 1.33 -18.37
C ALA A 94 -1.34 1.75 -19.83
N THR A 95 -0.27 1.59 -20.59
CA THR A 95 -0.24 1.87 -22.03
C THR A 95 0.10 0.62 -22.80
N VAL A 96 -0.33 0.56 -24.06
CA VAL A 96 -0.08 -0.57 -24.95
C VAL A 96 0.66 -0.11 -26.18
N GLN A 97 1.70 -0.86 -26.53
CA GLN A 97 2.39 -0.77 -27.81
C GLN A 97 2.29 -2.12 -28.50
N HIS A 98 2.37 -2.12 -29.84
CA HIS A 98 2.44 -3.37 -30.59
C HIS A 98 3.43 -3.25 -31.74
N ALA A 99 4.02 -4.38 -32.10
CA ALA A 99 4.90 -4.53 -33.25
C ALA A 99 4.49 -5.77 -34.04
N ILE A 100 4.49 -5.64 -35.37
CA ILE A 100 4.22 -6.75 -36.29
C ILE A 100 5.55 -7.17 -36.91
N LYS A 101 5.86 -8.45 -36.83
CA LYS A 101 7.00 -9.06 -37.52
C LYS A 101 6.56 -10.40 -38.09
N ASP A 102 6.59 -10.50 -39.42
CA ASP A 102 6.10 -11.66 -40.15
C ASP A 102 4.63 -11.97 -39.79
N ASP A 103 4.36 -13.17 -39.28
CA ASP A 103 3.06 -13.63 -38.80
C ASP A 103 2.83 -13.36 -37.30
N LYS A 104 3.76 -12.67 -36.63
CA LYS A 104 3.71 -12.43 -35.19
C LYS A 104 3.36 -10.99 -34.85
N VAL A 105 2.51 -10.85 -33.84
CA VAL A 105 2.20 -9.57 -33.18
C VAL A 105 2.73 -9.64 -31.77
N THR A 106 3.73 -8.82 -31.46
CA THR A 106 4.20 -8.63 -30.09
C THR A 106 3.43 -7.45 -29.50
N VAL A 107 2.74 -7.68 -28.39
CA VAL A 107 2.04 -6.64 -27.66
C VAL A 107 2.75 -6.42 -26.34
N THR A 108 3.12 -5.16 -26.10
CA THR A 108 3.86 -4.71 -24.92
C THR A 108 2.96 -3.82 -24.08
N ILE A 109 2.88 -4.11 -22.78
CA ILE A 109 2.14 -3.36 -21.78
C ILE A 109 3.15 -2.69 -20.87
N ILE A 110 3.06 -1.36 -20.74
CA ILE A 110 3.87 -0.59 -19.80
C ILE A 110 2.94 -0.07 -18.71
N VAL A 111 3.21 -0.43 -17.47
CA VAL A 111 2.37 -0.11 -16.32
C VAL A 111 2.93 1.14 -15.63
N GLY A 112 2.09 2.16 -15.48
CA GLY A 112 2.36 3.34 -14.66
C GLY A 112 1.81 3.14 -13.24
N ASP A 113 1.32 4.22 -12.64
CA ASP A 113 0.81 4.20 -11.27
C ASP A 113 -0.39 3.26 -11.11
N VAL A 114 -0.42 2.51 -10.02
CA VAL A 114 -1.51 1.57 -9.69
C VAL A 114 -2.13 1.98 -8.37
N ASP A 115 -3.46 2.12 -8.34
CA ASP A 115 -4.16 2.78 -7.24
C ASP A 115 -4.88 1.80 -6.29
N TYR A 116 -5.10 0.54 -6.71
CA TYR A 116 -5.83 -0.46 -5.92
C TYR A 116 -5.12 -1.82 -5.92
N ALA A 117 -5.27 -2.57 -4.81
CA ALA A 117 -4.70 -3.93 -4.69
C ALA A 117 -5.27 -4.94 -5.71
N THR A 118 -6.49 -4.68 -6.22
CA THR A 118 -7.22 -5.56 -7.14
C THR A 118 -7.20 -5.05 -8.58
N SER A 119 -6.33 -4.09 -8.89
CA SER A 119 -6.23 -3.49 -10.20
C SER A 119 -5.93 -4.53 -11.28
N THR A 120 -6.57 -4.35 -12.43
CA THR A 120 -6.43 -5.27 -13.55
C THR A 120 -6.31 -4.52 -14.86
N PHE A 121 -5.58 -5.15 -15.77
CA PHE A 121 -5.46 -4.72 -17.14
C PHE A 121 -6.14 -5.75 -18.04
N THR A 122 -6.94 -5.28 -18.98
CA THR A 122 -7.45 -6.08 -20.09
C THR A 122 -7.10 -5.43 -21.42
N ASN A 123 -6.84 -6.24 -22.45
CA ASN A 123 -6.66 -5.75 -23.82
C ASN A 123 -7.38 -6.66 -24.78
N VAL A 124 -8.13 -6.06 -25.71
CA VAL A 124 -8.66 -6.77 -26.87
C VAL A 124 -7.83 -6.38 -28.08
N VAL A 125 -7.19 -7.36 -28.69
CA VAL A 125 -6.46 -7.20 -29.94
C VAL A 125 -7.36 -7.63 -31.09
N THR A 126 -7.65 -6.71 -32.00
CA THR A 126 -8.37 -6.99 -33.25
C THR A 126 -7.37 -7.06 -34.39
N ILE A 127 -7.33 -8.19 -35.08
CA ILE A 127 -6.56 -8.38 -36.30
C ILE A 127 -7.51 -8.26 -37.49
N THR A 128 -7.17 -7.42 -38.46
CA THR A 128 -7.94 -7.25 -39.71
C THR A 128 -7.04 -7.53 -40.89
N ASP A 129 -7.41 -8.48 -41.75
CA ASP A 129 -6.65 -8.79 -42.97
C ASP A 129 -7.01 -7.87 -44.16
N GLY A 130 -6.28 -7.98 -45.27
CA GLY A 130 -6.54 -7.19 -46.48
C GLY A 130 -7.84 -7.57 -47.24
N LYS A 131 -8.63 -8.51 -46.73
CA LYS A 131 -9.99 -8.84 -47.18
C LYS A 131 -11.07 -8.40 -46.19
N ASN A 132 -10.70 -7.61 -45.17
CA ASN A 132 -11.57 -7.12 -44.11
C ASN A 132 -12.15 -8.22 -43.20
N ARG A 133 -11.53 -9.40 -43.14
CA ARG A 133 -11.88 -10.42 -42.14
C ARG A 133 -11.25 -10.03 -40.81
N GLN A 134 -11.99 -10.25 -39.72
CA GLN A 134 -11.53 -9.88 -38.38
C GLN A 134 -11.51 -11.07 -37.43
N VAL A 135 -10.50 -11.10 -36.58
CA VAL A 135 -10.43 -11.99 -35.41
C VAL A 135 -9.98 -11.18 -34.19
N GLN A 136 -10.53 -11.52 -33.03
CA GLN A 136 -10.22 -10.85 -31.77
C GLN A 136 -9.57 -11.81 -30.78
N GLN A 137 -8.59 -11.32 -30.03
CA GLN A 137 -7.99 -12.02 -28.90
C GLN A 137 -8.01 -11.10 -27.68
N ALA A 138 -8.68 -11.55 -26.62
CA ALA A 138 -8.64 -10.88 -25.33
C ALA A 138 -7.47 -11.40 -24.48
N SER A 139 -6.90 -10.53 -23.66
CA SER A 139 -5.89 -10.87 -22.66
C SER A 139 -6.15 -10.09 -21.38
N LYS A 140 -5.83 -10.70 -20.24
CA LYS A 140 -6.02 -10.11 -18.91
C LYS A 140 -4.80 -10.41 -18.04
N THR A 141 -4.40 -9.45 -17.24
CA THR A 141 -3.37 -9.62 -16.20
C THR A 141 -3.69 -8.74 -14.99
N ALA A 142 -3.19 -9.12 -13.82
CA ALA A 142 -3.28 -8.27 -12.63
C ALA A 142 -2.22 -7.16 -12.70
N LEU A 143 -2.54 -6.02 -12.09
CA LEU A 143 -1.56 -4.96 -11.85
C LEU A 143 -1.19 -4.99 -10.38
N LYS A 144 0.11 -4.86 -10.08
CA LYS A 144 0.62 -4.87 -8.72
C LYS A 144 1.10 -3.47 -8.35
N ASP A 145 0.37 -2.85 -7.44
CA ASP A 145 0.78 -1.67 -6.71
C ASP A 145 1.97 -2.02 -5.80
N THR A 146 3.07 -1.31 -5.98
CA THR A 146 4.31 -1.54 -5.23
C THR A 146 4.57 -0.45 -4.21
N THR A 147 4.00 0.73 -4.40
CA THR A 147 4.13 1.92 -3.57
C THR A 147 3.29 1.85 -2.29
N ALA A 148 2.17 1.11 -2.30
CA ALA A 148 1.31 0.98 -1.12
C ALA A 148 1.95 0.19 0.02
N ALA A 149 2.85 -0.77 -0.26
CA ALA A 149 3.42 -1.64 0.77
C ALA A 149 4.18 -0.87 1.89
N PRO A 150 5.05 0.10 1.57
CA PRO A 150 5.59 1.04 2.56
C PRO A 150 4.51 1.78 3.37
N VAL A 151 3.45 2.26 2.74
CA VAL A 151 2.37 3.02 3.40
C VAL A 151 1.57 2.13 4.35
N ILE A 152 1.21 0.92 3.92
CA ILE A 152 0.55 -0.10 4.74
C ILE A 152 1.38 -0.43 5.98
N THR A 153 2.69 -0.56 5.81
CA THR A 153 3.61 -0.86 6.92
C THR A 153 3.61 0.29 7.94
N LYS A 154 3.66 1.54 7.47
CA LYS A 154 3.57 2.73 8.34
C LYS A 154 2.26 2.78 9.09
N ILE A 155 1.12 2.55 8.42
CA ILE A 155 -0.20 2.56 9.06
C ILE A 155 -0.28 1.50 10.15
N THR A 156 0.10 0.27 9.83
CA THR A 156 0.02 -0.87 10.75
C THR A 156 0.91 -0.68 11.96
N GLY A 157 2.16 -0.24 11.75
CA GLY A 157 3.11 0.03 12.83
C GLY A 157 2.66 1.17 13.74
N SER A 158 2.18 2.28 13.15
CA SER A 158 1.67 3.42 13.90
C SER A 158 0.42 3.04 14.71
N ALA A 159 -0.51 2.29 14.12
CA ALA A 159 -1.77 1.92 14.74
C ALA A 159 -1.55 1.06 15.99
N ALA A 160 -0.55 0.17 15.95
CA ALA A 160 -0.19 -0.66 17.10
C ALA A 160 0.38 0.15 18.29
N LYS A 161 0.95 1.34 18.04
CA LYS A 161 1.71 2.12 19.04
C LYS A 161 1.09 3.46 19.41
N ILE A 162 0.03 3.86 18.70
CA ILE A 162 -0.61 5.15 18.90
C ILE A 162 -1.16 5.36 20.31
N LYS A 163 -1.58 4.28 20.98
CA LYS A 163 -2.04 4.33 22.37
C LYS A 163 -0.94 4.85 23.30
N SER A 164 0.28 4.34 23.16
CA SER A 164 1.43 4.77 23.96
C SER A 164 1.73 6.26 23.75
N PHE A 165 1.61 6.76 22.52
CA PHE A 165 1.77 8.18 22.23
C PHE A 165 0.64 9.03 22.84
N ALA A 166 -0.62 8.59 22.68
CA ALA A 166 -1.82 9.28 23.19
C ALA A 166 -1.88 9.35 24.73
N GLU A 167 -1.20 8.44 25.43
CA GLU A 167 -1.09 8.47 26.89
C GLU A 167 -0.02 9.45 27.38
N ARG A 168 0.94 9.83 26.52
CA ARG A 168 2.03 10.77 26.83
C ARG A 168 2.86 10.38 28.07
N ALA A 169 2.97 9.08 28.36
CA ALA A 169 3.64 8.58 29.57
C ALA A 169 5.12 9.00 29.68
N GLN A 170 5.87 8.95 28.57
CA GLN A 170 7.26 9.43 28.54
C GLN A 170 7.34 10.93 28.83
N THR A 171 6.46 11.75 28.25
CA THR A 171 6.43 13.18 28.55
C THR A 171 6.07 13.44 30.02
N LEU A 172 5.12 12.70 30.59
CA LEU A 172 4.80 12.81 32.02
C LEU A 172 6.02 12.47 32.89
N SER A 173 6.75 11.40 32.57
CA SER A 173 8.00 11.04 33.25
C SER A 173 9.01 12.19 33.24
N LEU A 174 9.17 12.84 32.07
CA LEU A 174 10.01 14.03 31.94
C LEU A 174 9.52 15.19 32.81
N VAL A 175 8.23 15.51 32.77
CA VAL A 175 7.65 16.59 33.61
C VAL A 175 7.92 16.32 35.09
N ASN A 176 7.67 15.10 35.57
CA ASN A 176 7.92 14.73 36.95
C ASN A 176 9.40 14.84 37.32
N LYS A 177 10.29 14.33 36.46
CA LYS A 177 11.73 14.35 36.74
C LYS A 177 12.32 15.76 36.74
N LEU A 178 11.88 16.63 35.82
CA LEU A 178 12.28 18.03 35.80
C LEU A 178 11.74 18.78 37.03
N SER A 179 10.51 18.48 37.45
CA SER A 179 9.93 19.04 38.68
C SER A 179 10.73 18.63 39.92
N GLU A 180 11.13 17.37 40.03
CA GLU A 180 12.00 16.89 41.11
C GLU A 180 13.34 17.64 41.12
N ILE A 181 13.99 17.80 39.97
CA ILE A 181 15.27 18.52 39.85
C ILE A 181 15.13 19.97 40.30
N ALA A 182 14.06 20.66 39.88
CA ALA A 182 13.76 22.02 40.30
C ALA A 182 13.63 22.13 41.83
N MET A 183 12.85 21.25 42.45
CA MET A 183 12.65 21.24 43.92
C MET A 183 13.94 21.00 44.70
N VAL A 184 14.77 20.03 44.28
CA VAL A 184 16.06 19.74 44.95
C VAL A 184 16.96 20.97 44.99
N MET A 185 16.78 21.87 44.04
CA MET A 185 17.68 22.98 43.79
C MET A 185 17.15 24.31 44.32
N GLY A 186 16.11 24.23 45.15
CA GLY A 186 15.58 25.36 45.90
C GLY A 186 14.57 26.20 45.11
N GLU A 187 14.20 25.80 43.89
CA GLU A 187 13.12 26.44 43.16
C GLU A 187 11.79 26.13 43.82
N THR A 188 10.94 27.15 43.97
CA THR A 188 9.62 26.94 44.56
C THR A 188 8.67 26.41 43.49
N VAL A 189 8.33 25.13 43.59
CA VAL A 189 7.33 24.49 42.74
C VAL A 189 5.96 24.65 43.42
N TYR A 190 5.16 25.58 42.92
CA TYR A 190 3.86 25.92 43.49
C TYR A 190 2.73 24.98 43.07
N SER A 191 2.91 24.22 41.98
CA SER A 191 1.92 23.31 41.43
C SER A 191 2.43 21.88 41.24
N ASP A 192 1.53 20.91 41.29
CA ASP A 192 1.82 19.53 40.91
C ASP A 192 1.79 19.43 39.38
N TYR A 193 2.89 19.85 38.74
CA TYR A 193 3.03 19.89 37.28
C TYR A 193 2.71 18.54 36.62
N GLY A 194 3.00 17.42 37.28
CA GLY A 194 2.63 16.09 36.79
C GLY A 194 1.12 15.91 36.66
N LYS A 195 0.36 16.28 37.68
CA LYS A 195 -1.12 16.25 37.65
C LYS A 195 -1.70 17.24 36.65
N GLU A 196 -1.15 18.46 36.58
CA GLU A 196 -1.60 19.48 35.62
C GLU A 196 -1.39 19.04 34.19
N PHE A 197 -0.20 18.51 33.88
CA PHE A 197 0.12 17.92 32.59
C PHE A 197 -0.84 16.79 32.23
N GLN A 198 -1.04 15.84 33.14
CA GLN A 198 -1.91 14.69 32.89
C GLN A 198 -3.38 15.10 32.71
N SER A 199 -3.85 16.12 33.44
CA SER A 199 -5.19 16.69 33.28
C SER A 199 -5.37 17.32 31.90
N ALA A 200 -4.38 18.10 31.43
CA ALA A 200 -4.40 18.69 30.10
C ALA A 200 -4.37 17.61 28.99
N VAL A 201 -3.55 16.57 29.14
CA VAL A 201 -3.50 15.44 28.19
C VAL A 201 -4.82 14.68 28.16
N ASN A 202 -5.42 14.40 29.31
CA ASN A 202 -6.67 13.63 29.42
C ASN A 202 -7.90 14.39 28.91
N SER A 203 -7.91 15.71 29.02
CA SER A 203 -8.98 16.57 28.52
C SER A 203 -8.86 16.90 27.01
N SER A 204 -7.77 16.48 26.36
CA SER A 204 -7.55 16.73 24.93
C SER A 204 -8.55 15.96 24.06
N THR A 205 -9.37 16.68 23.28
CA THR A 205 -10.28 16.09 22.30
C THR A 205 -9.55 15.33 21.18
N ALA A 206 -8.32 15.74 20.86
CA ALA A 206 -7.46 15.06 19.90
C ALA A 206 -7.03 13.67 20.38
N LYS A 207 -6.99 13.42 21.71
CA LYS A 207 -6.66 12.10 22.28
C LYS A 207 -7.62 11.02 21.80
N ALA A 208 -8.92 11.29 21.87
CA ALA A 208 -9.94 10.34 21.42
C ALA A 208 -9.83 10.05 19.93
N SER A 209 -9.50 11.07 19.11
CA SER A 209 -9.30 10.90 17.68
C SER A 209 -8.07 10.03 17.35
N LEU A 210 -6.96 10.19 18.08
CA LEU A 210 -5.80 9.31 17.97
C LEU A 210 -6.14 7.86 18.33
N LEU A 211 -6.86 7.65 19.42
CA LEU A 211 -7.24 6.30 19.83
C LEU A 211 -8.20 5.64 18.84
N ALA A 212 -9.16 6.39 18.28
CA ALA A 212 -10.05 5.86 17.23
C ALA A 212 -9.26 5.44 15.97
N TRP A 213 -8.18 6.17 15.64
CA TRP A 213 -7.34 5.86 14.50
C TRP A 213 -6.63 4.50 14.61
N SER A 214 -6.33 4.04 15.84
CA SER A 214 -5.75 2.69 16.07
C SER A 214 -6.56 1.55 15.44
N THR A 215 -7.87 1.76 15.27
CA THR A 215 -8.78 0.81 14.62
C THR A 215 -9.08 1.21 13.18
N HIS A 216 -9.22 2.51 12.91
CA HIS A 216 -9.50 3.00 11.55
C HIS A 216 -8.38 2.68 10.55
N GLY A 217 -7.10 2.88 10.92
CA GLY A 217 -5.96 2.61 10.05
C GLY A 217 -5.92 1.16 9.54
N PRO A 218 -5.94 0.15 10.42
CA PRO A 218 -6.01 -1.26 9.99
C PRO A 218 -7.25 -1.61 9.15
N ASN A 219 -8.39 -0.96 9.42
CA ASN A 219 -9.60 -1.13 8.60
C ASN A 219 -9.41 -0.56 7.19
N LEU A 220 -8.73 0.58 7.04
CA LEU A 220 -8.37 1.11 5.72
C LEU A 220 -7.43 0.19 4.95
N VAL A 221 -6.42 -0.38 5.62
CA VAL A 221 -5.53 -1.39 5.00
C VAL A 221 -6.34 -2.60 4.50
N SER A 222 -7.29 -3.06 5.31
CA SER A 222 -8.19 -4.17 4.94
C SER A 222 -9.08 -3.81 3.74
N ALA A 223 -9.63 -2.59 3.72
CA ALA A 223 -10.43 -2.08 2.61
C ALA A 223 -9.59 -1.93 1.33
N TYR A 224 -8.33 -1.48 1.43
CA TYR A 224 -7.42 -1.38 0.30
C TYR A 224 -7.13 -2.75 -0.31
N ASN A 225 -6.81 -3.75 0.53
CA ASN A 225 -6.57 -5.12 0.09
C ASN A 225 -7.81 -5.76 -0.56
N ALA A 226 -9.01 -5.29 -0.20
CA ALA A 226 -10.28 -5.68 -0.83
C ALA A 226 -10.61 -4.88 -2.10
N GLY A 227 -9.78 -3.91 -2.50
CA GLY A 227 -9.99 -3.03 -3.64
C GLY A 227 -11.10 -1.99 -3.45
N GLN A 228 -11.43 -1.65 -2.19
CA GLN A 228 -12.53 -0.74 -1.84
C GLN A 228 -12.05 0.71 -1.67
N VAL A 229 -10.78 0.91 -1.32
CA VAL A 229 -10.15 2.23 -1.21
C VAL A 229 -8.83 2.23 -1.97
N SER A 230 -8.40 3.42 -2.37
CA SER A 230 -7.18 3.66 -3.13
C SER A 230 -5.94 3.73 -2.24
N GLU A 231 -4.75 3.66 -2.83
CA GLU A 231 -3.48 3.99 -2.16
C GLU A 231 -3.50 5.45 -1.65
N MET A 232 -4.11 6.36 -2.41
CA MET A 232 -4.28 7.76 -1.98
C MET A 232 -4.99 7.86 -0.62
N ALA A 233 -6.04 7.07 -0.39
CA ALA A 233 -6.73 7.06 0.90
C ALA A 233 -5.84 6.57 2.05
N LEU A 234 -4.92 5.63 1.79
CA LEU A 234 -3.91 5.22 2.78
C LEU A 234 -2.92 6.36 3.08
N SER A 235 -2.47 7.06 2.06
CA SER A 235 -1.55 8.19 2.19
C SER A 235 -2.18 9.37 2.95
N ASP A 236 -3.45 9.66 2.66
CA ASP A 236 -4.23 10.69 3.37
C ASP A 236 -4.41 10.32 4.85
N ALA A 237 -4.68 9.05 5.16
CA ALA A 237 -4.80 8.58 6.53
C ALA A 237 -3.50 8.74 7.35
N MET A 238 -2.34 8.58 6.70
CA MET A 238 -1.04 8.85 7.34
C MET A 238 -0.80 10.35 7.56
N THR A 239 -1.26 11.20 6.65
CA THR A 239 -1.18 12.65 6.83
C THR A 239 -2.10 13.12 7.96
N ASP A 240 -3.34 12.64 7.96
CA ASP A 240 -4.35 12.94 8.98
C ASP A 240 -3.86 12.57 10.39
N ILE A 241 -3.21 11.41 10.54
CA ILE A 241 -2.74 11.00 11.87
C ILE A 241 -1.61 11.87 12.41
N LEU A 242 -0.69 12.33 11.56
CA LEU A 242 0.36 13.26 11.96
C LEU A 242 -0.22 14.59 12.40
N VAL A 243 -1.26 15.10 11.72
CA VAL A 243 -1.97 16.33 12.11
C VAL A 243 -2.66 16.15 13.46
N LYS A 244 -3.39 15.05 13.67
CA LYS A 244 -4.03 14.76 14.97
C LYS A 244 -3.00 14.61 16.09
N ALA A 245 -1.87 13.98 15.79
CA ALA A 245 -0.80 13.80 16.76
C ALA A 245 -0.18 15.15 17.12
N GLN A 246 0.04 16.03 16.14
CA GLN A 246 0.50 17.39 16.36
C GLN A 246 -0.47 18.19 17.22
N GLN A 247 -1.77 18.11 16.97
CA GLN A 247 -2.79 18.77 17.79
C GLN A 247 -2.78 18.23 19.23
N HIS A 248 -2.71 16.92 19.40
CA HIS A 248 -2.63 16.31 20.73
C HIS A 248 -1.33 16.66 21.46
N SER A 249 -0.22 16.84 20.72
CA SER A 249 1.09 17.19 21.31
C SER A 249 1.06 18.53 22.06
N GLN A 250 0.17 19.44 21.66
CA GLN A 250 -0.03 20.74 22.30
C GLN A 250 -0.66 20.65 23.69
N ALA A 251 -1.37 19.57 23.98
CA ALA A 251 -1.93 19.34 25.31
C ALA A 251 -0.80 19.17 26.33
N GLY A 252 -0.82 20.02 27.37
CA GLY A 252 0.22 20.05 28.40
C GLY A 252 1.56 20.66 27.95
N SER A 253 1.63 21.25 26.74
CA SER A 253 2.88 21.86 26.23
C SER A 253 3.35 23.06 27.06
N GLN A 254 2.43 23.86 27.58
CA GLN A 254 2.75 24.99 28.46
C GLN A 254 3.36 24.51 29.78
N VAL A 255 2.77 23.48 30.40
CA VAL A 255 3.31 22.85 31.62
C VAL A 255 4.70 22.28 31.37
N LEU A 256 4.89 21.60 30.22
CA LEU A 256 6.20 21.09 29.83
C LEU A 256 7.22 22.21 29.62
N ALA A 257 6.85 23.31 28.94
CA ALA A 257 7.75 24.43 28.70
C ALA A 257 8.13 25.14 30.01
N GLU A 258 7.19 25.29 30.93
CA GLU A 258 7.41 25.90 32.24
C GLU A 258 8.38 25.08 33.08
N VAL A 259 8.17 23.76 33.18
CA VAL A 259 9.06 22.90 33.97
C VAL A 259 10.46 22.80 33.34
N ILE A 260 10.57 22.83 32.00
CA ILE A 260 11.87 22.94 31.31
C ILE A 260 12.56 24.25 31.68
N SER A 261 11.83 25.37 31.67
CA SER A 261 12.39 26.69 32.00
C SER A 261 12.92 26.74 33.43
N ILE A 262 12.16 26.23 34.39
CA ILE A 262 12.55 26.22 35.81
C ILE A 262 13.75 25.28 36.05
N ALA A 263 13.79 24.12 35.38
CA ALA A 263 14.92 23.19 35.48
C ALA A 263 16.14 23.57 34.63
N SER A 264 16.05 24.62 33.81
CA SER A 264 17.03 24.92 32.75
C SER A 264 18.44 25.22 33.26
N TRP A 265 18.60 25.68 34.50
CA TRP A 265 19.92 25.91 35.09
C TRP A 265 20.68 24.58 35.29
N ALA A 266 19.96 23.45 35.46
CA ALA A 266 20.53 22.11 35.66
C ALA A 266 20.68 21.35 34.34
N THR A 267 19.66 21.44 33.48
CA THR A 267 19.53 20.60 32.28
C THR A 267 19.85 21.33 30.99
N GLY A 268 20.08 22.65 31.05
CA GLY A 268 20.03 23.52 29.88
C GLY A 268 18.60 23.73 29.40
N ASN A 269 18.40 24.71 28.52
CA ASN A 269 17.12 24.91 27.85
C ASN A 269 17.08 24.07 26.56
N PHE A 270 15.93 23.48 26.25
CA PHE A 270 15.73 22.70 25.04
C PHE A 270 14.28 22.77 24.56
N ALA A 271 14.09 22.64 23.25
CA ALA A 271 12.79 22.77 22.62
C ALA A 271 12.24 21.40 22.19
N VAL A 272 11.08 21.05 22.73
CA VAL A 272 10.29 19.90 22.27
C VAL A 272 9.27 20.40 21.25
N THR A 273 9.61 20.29 19.97
CA THR A 273 8.82 20.83 18.86
C THR A 273 8.40 19.70 17.94
N GLY A 274 7.16 19.73 17.43
CA GLY A 274 6.73 18.81 16.41
C GLY A 274 6.37 17.40 16.93
N VAL A 275 5.91 16.58 15.99
CA VAL A 275 5.73 15.13 16.16
C VAL A 275 6.40 14.45 14.98
N TYR A 276 7.14 13.39 15.26
CA TYR A 276 7.93 12.66 14.30
C TYR A 276 7.55 11.19 14.31
N LEU A 277 7.63 10.57 13.13
CA LEU A 277 7.46 9.14 12.95
C LEU A 277 8.84 8.47 13.00
N ASN A 278 9.03 7.55 13.92
CA ASN A 278 10.26 6.76 13.98
C ASN A 278 10.37 5.88 12.71
N PRO A 279 11.45 5.99 11.92
CA PRO A 279 11.58 5.30 10.64
C PRO A 279 11.77 3.78 10.77
N MET A 280 12.16 3.29 11.95
CA MET A 280 12.42 1.86 12.20
C MET A 280 11.14 1.11 12.58
N ASP A 281 10.30 1.75 13.38
CA ASP A 281 9.23 1.07 14.09
C ASP A 281 7.86 1.76 13.97
N TYR A 282 7.82 2.91 13.29
CA TYR A 282 6.66 3.74 13.01
C TYR A 282 5.90 4.20 14.26
N SER A 283 6.56 4.26 15.41
CA SER A 283 6.03 4.95 16.59
C SER A 283 6.04 6.46 16.38
N LEU A 284 5.05 7.15 16.96
CA LEU A 284 5.03 8.61 17.03
C LEU A 284 5.81 9.06 18.26
N SER A 285 6.65 10.10 18.11
CA SER A 285 7.44 10.67 19.20
C SER A 285 7.55 12.19 19.07
N MET A 286 7.75 12.86 20.21
CA MET A 286 8.12 14.29 20.26
C MET A 286 9.63 14.47 20.54
N PHE A 287 10.32 13.38 20.86
CA PHE A 287 11.71 13.38 21.29
C PHE A 287 12.61 12.74 20.25
N GLU A 288 12.30 11.50 19.85
CA GLU A 288 12.99 10.82 18.75
C GLU A 288 12.54 11.40 17.41
N GLY A 289 13.49 11.65 16.51
CA GLY A 289 13.24 12.32 15.22
C GLY A 289 13.28 13.85 15.30
N ASN A 290 13.28 14.46 16.49
CA ASN A 290 13.37 15.90 16.65
C ASN A 290 14.81 16.39 16.37
N PRO A 291 15.05 17.16 15.29
CA PRO A 291 16.39 17.57 14.86
C PRO A 291 17.09 18.51 15.86
N ASN A 292 16.35 19.15 16.76
CA ASN A 292 16.92 19.99 17.81
C ASN A 292 17.49 19.16 18.99
N LEU A 293 17.08 17.90 19.10
CA LEU A 293 17.43 17.04 20.23
C LEU A 293 18.45 15.97 19.88
N GLY A 294 18.65 15.67 18.60
CA GLY A 294 19.56 14.61 18.19
C GLY A 294 19.43 14.20 16.72
N SER A 295 19.95 13.02 16.40
CA SER A 295 19.87 12.43 15.07
C SER A 295 19.90 10.90 15.15
N TYR A 296 19.41 10.23 14.11
CA TYR A 296 19.62 8.79 13.93
C TYR A 296 21.06 8.50 13.51
N GLN A 297 21.70 7.53 14.16
CA GLN A 297 23.01 6.97 13.80
C GLN A 297 22.87 5.45 13.80
N ASP A 298 23.16 4.81 12.67
CA ASP A 298 23.01 3.36 12.46
C ASP A 298 21.62 2.82 12.87
N GLY A 299 20.56 3.60 12.58
CA GLY A 299 19.18 3.24 12.91
C GLY A 299 18.78 3.45 14.37
N VAL A 300 19.69 3.94 15.23
CA VAL A 300 19.42 4.23 16.65
C VAL A 300 19.38 5.73 16.87
N TRP A 301 18.39 6.22 17.63
CA TRP A 301 18.32 7.63 17.99
C TRP A 301 19.43 7.98 18.99
N LYS A 302 20.19 9.04 18.71
CA LYS A 302 21.23 9.57 19.60
C LYS A 302 20.90 11.02 19.95
N TYR A 303 20.66 11.25 21.24
CA TYR A 303 20.50 12.61 21.77
C TYR A 303 21.82 13.38 21.71
N ALA A 304 21.73 14.66 21.37
CA ALA A 304 22.87 15.57 21.39
C ALA A 304 23.40 15.74 22.83
N ALA A 305 24.70 16.04 22.96
CA ALA A 305 25.36 16.13 24.27
C ALA A 305 24.60 17.00 25.31
N PRO A 306 24.07 18.20 24.96
CA PRO A 306 23.35 19.06 25.92
C PRO A 306 22.07 18.44 26.48
N VAL A 307 21.46 17.49 25.76
CA VAL A 307 20.18 16.86 26.14
C VAL A 307 20.30 15.34 26.28
N SER A 308 21.52 14.84 26.45
CA SER A 308 21.81 13.40 26.54
C SER A 308 21.09 12.69 27.70
N PHE A 309 20.77 13.45 28.76
CA PHE A 309 19.98 12.96 29.90
C PHE A 309 18.57 12.47 29.49
N LEU A 310 18.01 12.97 28.38
CA LEU A 310 16.71 12.53 27.86
C LEU A 310 16.69 11.02 27.56
N ALA A 311 17.84 10.44 27.18
CA ALA A 311 17.93 9.00 26.93
C ALA A 311 17.50 8.16 28.15
N ALA A 312 17.80 8.61 29.37
CA ALA A 312 17.47 7.90 30.60
C ALA A 312 16.02 8.10 31.07
N ILE A 313 15.33 9.12 30.55
CA ILE A 313 14.00 9.53 31.04
C ILE A 313 12.90 9.19 30.02
N VAL A 314 13.16 9.45 28.74
CA VAL A 314 12.21 9.29 27.63
C VAL A 314 12.67 8.31 26.56
N GLY A 315 13.86 7.72 26.70
CA GLY A 315 14.32 6.65 25.82
C GLY A 315 13.46 5.40 25.96
N THR A 316 13.23 4.70 24.85
CA THR A 316 12.49 3.42 24.80
C THR A 316 13.34 2.24 25.27
N ASP A 317 14.67 2.37 25.24
CA ASP A 317 15.63 1.40 25.74
C ASP A 317 16.12 1.77 27.14
N VAL A 318 15.26 1.61 28.16
CA VAL A 318 15.79 1.42 29.51
C VAL A 318 16.34 0.00 29.56
N ASN A 319 17.61 -0.18 29.15
CA ASN A 319 18.42 -1.25 29.69
C ASN A 319 18.48 -1.01 31.19
N MET A 320 17.49 -1.54 31.92
CA MET A 320 17.60 -1.72 33.35
C MET A 320 18.89 -2.49 33.54
N CYS A 321 19.91 -1.82 34.08
CA CYS A 321 21.15 -2.47 34.48
C CYS A 321 20.73 -3.69 35.29
N SER A 322 21.01 -4.89 34.78
CA SER A 322 20.91 -6.10 35.59
C SER A 322 21.85 -5.90 36.76
N VAL A 323 21.29 -5.71 37.94
CA VAL A 323 22.04 -5.68 39.19
C VAL A 323 22.68 -7.06 39.32
N ASN A 324 24.00 -7.12 39.14
CA ASN A 324 24.81 -8.27 39.57
C ASN A 324 25.06 -8.16 41.06
#